data_AF-A0A3N9NTZ2-F1
#
_entry.id   AF-A0A3N9NTZ2-F1
#
_cell.length_a   1.000
_cell.length_b   1.000
_cell.length_c   1.000
_cell.angle_alpha   90.00
_cell.angle_beta   90.00
_cell.angle_gamma   90.00
#
_symmetry.space_group_name_H-M   'P 1'
#
loop_
_entity.id
_entity.type
_entity.pdbx_description
1 polymer ?
#
loop_
_entity_poly.entity_id
_entity_poly.type
_entity_poly.pdbx_seq_one_letter_code
_entity_poly.pdbx_strand_id
1 'polypeptide(L)'
;MEKTKGVTFLGADDALNLGVFEIEHESENDPRVTLSRESFRAVSAFGFKRGLCAFKSKTSPNWRLSLVTMESKIDSQKGRIIKEYSNPRRLSFFMGNAAKVATPTRFLDKKIADFDDLLSRFSIEVVNKQFYNDIARKFTQLVGGDRTIGSESIHADAALRLPSVISHEVHQQFGVRLIGRLVFCWFLKKKGLIPEEILNSGDVEKQYYHHVVEPLFFQVLNKPAKDRSESYQKAPWRQIPFLNGGLFEAKNSDYYLFDEGTELSKHINTVVVPDEWLKGFIEILETYNFTIDENNTIDIDLSIDPEMLGRIFENLLAELNPETGETARKETGSFYTPRQIVDYMVSTSIKLYLKEKAKLDDTLLDKLLDYNEPENPLDDAQTDNVIDALHNLKILDPACGSGAFPMGILQHVLLVLSKIDPKSEKWLD
;
A
#
# COMPACT_ATOMS: atom_id res chain seq x y z
N MET A 1 16.59 -11.20 24.79
CA MET A 1 16.60 -10.16 25.84
C MET A 1 17.56 -9.04 25.45
N GLU A 2 17.83 -8.84 24.15
CA GLU A 2 18.97 -8.04 23.70
C GLU A 2 18.58 -6.78 22.90
N LYS A 3 17.29 -6.46 22.74
CA LYS A 3 16.86 -5.19 22.12
C LYS A 3 15.88 -4.36 22.95
N THR A 4 15.08 -5.02 23.80
CA THR A 4 14.19 -4.33 24.75
C THR A 4 14.96 -3.91 26.00
N LYS A 5 15.13 -2.59 26.22
CA LYS A 5 15.94 -2.04 27.33
C LYS A 5 15.11 -1.70 28.57
N GLY A 6 13.83 -1.41 28.40
CA GLY A 6 12.93 -1.03 29.49
C GLY A 6 11.48 -1.28 29.11
N VAL A 7 10.70 -1.71 30.10
CA VAL A 7 9.24 -1.88 29.98
C VAL A 7 8.62 -1.17 31.18
N THR A 8 7.82 -0.16 30.91
CA THR A 8 7.08 0.61 31.91
C THR A 8 5.60 0.29 31.77
N PHE A 9 4.98 -0.15 32.86
CA PHE A 9 3.53 -0.34 32.90
C PHE A 9 2.84 1.00 33.17
N LEU A 10 1.91 1.39 32.29
CA LEU A 10 1.21 2.68 32.36
C LEU A 10 -0.20 2.56 32.95
N GLY A 11 -0.83 1.39 32.85
CA GLY A 11 -2.17 1.16 33.36
C GLY A 11 -2.81 -0.08 32.74
N ALA A 12 -4.03 -0.41 33.14
CA ALA A 12 -4.78 -1.52 32.58
C ALA A 12 -6.28 -1.23 32.53
N ASP A 13 -6.97 -1.94 31.65
CA ASP A 13 -8.42 -2.03 31.61
C ASP A 13 -8.83 -3.50 31.81
N ASP A 14 -9.49 -3.77 32.93
CA ASP A 14 -9.91 -5.11 33.33
C ASP A 14 -11.06 -5.65 32.44
N ALA A 15 -11.94 -4.78 31.94
CA ALA A 15 -13.05 -5.19 31.08
C ALA A 15 -12.55 -5.65 29.70
N LEU A 16 -11.46 -5.05 29.20
CA LEU A 16 -10.81 -5.43 27.95
C LEU A 16 -9.72 -6.52 28.14
N ASN A 17 -9.34 -6.82 29.39
CA ASN A 17 -8.17 -7.63 29.74
C ASN A 17 -6.90 -7.14 29.02
N LEU A 18 -6.69 -5.83 29.06
CA LEU A 18 -5.71 -5.09 28.28
C LEU A 18 -4.75 -4.34 29.21
N GLY A 19 -3.46 -4.66 29.15
CA GLY A 19 -2.42 -3.84 29.80
C GLY A 19 -1.90 -2.76 28.84
N VAL A 20 -1.57 -1.59 29.37
CA VAL A 20 -0.96 -0.48 28.61
C VAL A 20 0.49 -0.33 29.04
N PHE A 21 1.40 -0.35 28.07
CA PHE A 21 2.84 -0.38 28.31
C PHE A 21 3.57 0.65 27.47
N GLU A 22 4.69 1.12 28.00
CA GLU A 22 5.72 1.82 27.24
C GLU A 22 6.95 0.91 27.17
N ILE A 23 7.49 0.73 25.96
CA ILE A 23 8.60 -0.18 25.69
C ILE A 23 9.70 0.61 24.98
N GLU A 24 10.90 0.64 25.57
CA GLU A 24 12.07 1.31 25.00
C GLU A 24 12.96 0.31 24.25
N HIS A 25 13.38 0.69 23.04
CA HIS A 25 14.32 -0.08 22.22
C HIS A 25 15.40 0.81 21.58
N GLU A 26 16.55 0.22 21.23
CA GLU A 26 17.74 0.92 20.72
C GLU A 26 17.89 0.89 19.19
N SER A 27 16.95 0.31 18.45
CA SER A 27 17.12 0.11 17.00
C SER A 27 16.54 1.23 16.15
N GLU A 28 17.35 1.74 15.21
CA GLU A 28 16.94 2.63 14.11
C GLU A 28 16.28 1.88 12.94
N ASN A 29 16.74 0.66 12.66
CA ASN A 29 16.22 -0.26 11.64
C ASN A 29 15.98 -1.63 12.29
N ASP A 30 14.84 -1.79 12.96
CA ASP A 30 14.58 -2.97 13.77
C ASP A 30 14.16 -4.17 12.91
N PRO A 31 14.73 -5.39 13.07
CA PRO A 31 14.09 -6.61 12.62
C PRO A 31 12.75 -6.75 13.34
N ARG A 32 11.72 -6.26 12.65
CA ARG A 32 10.32 -6.11 13.04
C ARG A 32 9.77 -7.33 13.80
N VAL A 33 10.21 -8.54 13.43
CA VAL A 33 9.80 -9.83 14.01
C VAL A 33 10.37 -10.08 15.43
N THR A 34 11.61 -9.67 15.68
CA THR A 34 12.28 -9.89 16.98
C THR A 34 11.62 -9.05 18.07
N LEU A 35 11.30 -7.78 17.76
CA LEU A 35 10.66 -6.87 18.70
C LEU A 35 9.24 -7.34 19.06
N SER A 36 8.44 -7.82 18.10
CA SER A 36 7.09 -8.36 18.36
C SER A 36 7.10 -9.53 19.35
N ARG A 37 8.06 -10.46 19.23
CA ARG A 37 8.22 -11.60 20.16
C ARG A 37 8.69 -11.17 21.56
N GLU A 38 9.64 -10.25 21.66
CA GLU A 38 10.13 -9.77 22.96
C GLU A 38 9.06 -8.96 23.71
N SER A 39 8.34 -8.09 23.01
CA SER A 39 7.26 -7.28 23.57
C SER A 39 6.13 -8.14 24.11
N PHE A 40 5.78 -9.21 23.39
CA PHE A 40 4.79 -10.16 23.85
C PHE A 40 5.22 -10.86 25.17
N ARG A 41 6.49 -11.28 25.28
CA ARG A 41 7.02 -11.88 26.52
C ARG A 41 6.92 -10.90 27.68
N ALA A 42 7.19 -9.62 27.43
CA ALA A 42 7.04 -8.58 28.45
C ALA A 42 5.58 -8.45 28.91
N VAL A 43 4.62 -8.26 27.99
CA VAL A 43 3.18 -8.15 28.32
C VAL A 43 2.69 -9.37 29.13
N SER A 44 3.08 -10.57 28.71
CA SER A 44 2.71 -11.83 29.40
C SER A 44 3.31 -11.95 30.79
N ALA A 45 4.51 -11.41 31.02
CA ALA A 45 5.14 -11.42 32.35
C ALA A 45 4.33 -10.61 33.37
N PHE A 46 3.55 -9.62 32.93
CA PHE A 46 2.62 -8.86 33.77
C PHE A 46 1.22 -9.50 33.88
N GLY A 47 1.01 -10.71 33.33
CA GLY A 47 -0.23 -11.47 33.47
C GLY A 47 -1.34 -11.09 32.48
N PHE A 48 -1.08 -10.19 31.54
CA PHE A 48 -2.05 -9.79 30.53
C PHE A 48 -1.95 -10.66 29.26
N LYS A 49 -3.09 -10.96 28.65
CA LYS A 49 -3.16 -11.66 27.36
C LYS A 49 -3.12 -10.71 26.16
N ARG A 50 -3.38 -9.43 26.40
CA ARG A 50 -3.46 -8.35 25.39
C ARG A 50 -2.68 -7.15 25.93
N GLY A 51 -1.94 -6.49 25.05
CA GLY A 51 -1.15 -5.31 25.40
C GLY A 51 -1.31 -4.20 24.38
N LEU A 52 -1.56 -2.98 24.83
CA LEU A 52 -1.39 -1.77 24.03
C LEU A 52 -0.04 -1.16 24.37
N CYS A 53 0.90 -1.19 23.44
CA CYS A 53 2.31 -0.87 23.70
C CYS A 53 2.75 0.36 22.89
N ALA A 54 3.30 1.37 23.56
CA ALA A 54 4.01 2.48 22.93
C ALA A 54 5.51 2.14 22.82
N PHE A 55 5.99 1.89 21.60
CA PHE A 55 7.38 1.58 21.29
C PHE A 55 8.16 2.86 21.01
N LYS A 56 9.03 3.24 21.94
CA LYS A 56 9.88 4.42 21.80
C LYS A 56 11.29 4.00 21.41
N SER A 57 11.80 4.59 20.33
CA SER A 57 13.21 4.48 19.99
C SER A 57 14.01 5.49 20.83
N LYS A 58 15.16 5.08 21.36
CA LYS A 58 16.08 6.02 22.04
C LYS A 58 16.79 6.98 21.08
N THR A 59 16.87 6.61 19.80
CA THR A 59 17.63 7.35 18.79
C THR A 59 16.75 8.19 17.89
N SER A 60 15.42 8.02 17.94
CA SER A 60 14.46 8.74 17.11
C SER A 60 13.32 9.34 17.95
N PRO A 61 12.83 10.56 17.64
CA PRO A 61 11.60 11.09 18.24
C PRO A 61 10.33 10.37 17.74
N ASN A 62 10.48 9.45 16.79
CA ASN A 62 9.38 8.62 16.29
C ASN A 62 9.14 7.42 17.18
N TRP A 63 7.88 7.04 17.33
CA TRP A 63 7.44 5.91 18.15
C TRP A 63 6.27 5.19 17.48
N ARG A 64 5.93 3.98 17.94
CA ARG A 64 4.79 3.23 17.40
C ARG A 64 3.81 2.88 18.50
N LEU A 65 2.52 3.08 18.25
CA LEU A 65 1.47 2.58 19.12
C LEU A 65 0.98 1.25 18.55
N SER A 66 1.21 0.15 19.25
CA SER A 66 0.84 -1.17 18.76
C SER A 66 -0.10 -1.94 19.68
N LEU A 67 -1.09 -2.59 19.09
CA LEU A 67 -1.89 -3.60 19.75
C LEU A 67 -1.23 -4.98 19.56
N VAL A 68 -0.93 -5.63 20.68
CA VAL A 68 -0.31 -6.95 20.76
C VAL A 68 -1.35 -7.93 21.30
N THR A 69 -1.62 -8.99 20.54
CA THR A 69 -2.64 -10.00 20.90
C THR A 69 -2.09 -11.42 20.78
N MET A 70 -2.67 -12.33 21.59
CA MET A 70 -2.41 -13.76 21.52
C MET A 70 -3.72 -14.52 21.44
N GLU A 71 -3.94 -15.22 20.33
CA GLU A 71 -5.04 -16.17 20.20
C GLU A 71 -4.60 -17.54 20.74
N SER A 72 -5.45 -18.16 21.54
CA SER A 72 -5.29 -19.57 21.92
C SER A 72 -6.19 -20.41 21.01
N LYS A 73 -5.61 -21.23 20.13
CA LYS A 73 -6.38 -22.25 19.40
C LYS A 73 -6.63 -23.44 20.33
N ILE A 74 -7.87 -23.93 20.36
CA ILE A 74 -8.23 -25.17 21.04
C ILE A 74 -8.39 -26.23 19.97
N ASP A 75 -7.51 -27.22 19.94
CA ASP A 75 -7.70 -28.41 19.11
C ASP A 75 -8.74 -29.32 19.77
N SER A 76 -9.94 -29.34 19.19
CA SER A 76 -11.07 -30.13 19.66
C SER A 76 -10.98 -31.64 19.34
N GLN A 77 -9.90 -32.14 18.72
CA GLN A 77 -9.82 -33.56 18.32
C GLN A 77 -9.06 -34.49 19.27
N LYS A 78 -8.34 -34.01 20.29
CA LYS A 78 -7.47 -34.89 21.12
C LYS A 78 -7.60 -34.82 22.64
N GLY A 79 -8.59 -34.11 23.20
CA GLY A 79 -8.83 -34.10 24.66
C GLY A 79 -7.61 -33.68 25.51
N ARG A 80 -6.57 -33.13 24.88
CA ARG A 80 -5.38 -32.54 25.49
C ARG A 80 -5.39 -31.08 25.10
N ILE A 81 -5.28 -30.21 26.11
CA ILE A 81 -5.00 -28.80 25.90
C ILE A 81 -3.58 -28.72 25.34
N ILE A 82 -3.44 -28.78 24.02
CA ILE A 82 -2.23 -28.30 23.38
C ILE A 82 -2.40 -26.79 23.36
N LYS A 83 -1.72 -26.09 24.28
CA LYS A 83 -1.54 -24.65 24.19
C LYS A 83 -0.61 -24.39 23.00
N GLU A 84 -1.13 -24.49 21.78
CA GLU A 84 -0.49 -23.89 20.63
C GLU A 84 -0.72 -22.39 20.73
N TYR A 85 0.32 -21.70 21.20
CA TYR A 85 0.40 -20.26 21.14
C TYR A 85 0.36 -19.86 19.66
N SER A 86 -0.71 -19.21 19.21
CA SER A 86 -0.72 -18.61 17.88
C SER A 86 0.41 -17.58 17.76
N ASN A 87 0.89 -17.35 16.53
CA ASN A 87 1.94 -16.37 16.28
C ASN A 87 1.51 -14.98 16.82
N PRO A 88 2.34 -14.31 17.62
CA PRO A 88 2.02 -12.98 18.15
C PRO A 88 1.86 -12.01 16.97
N ARG A 89 0.72 -11.32 16.93
CA ARG A 89 0.46 -10.26 15.94
C ARG A 89 0.70 -8.90 16.56
N ARG A 90 1.39 -8.04 15.84
CA ARG A 90 1.57 -6.63 16.20
C ARG A 90 0.92 -5.75 15.13
N LEU A 91 -0.12 -5.02 15.54
CA LEU A 91 -0.83 -4.06 14.69
C LEU A 91 -0.39 -2.66 15.14
N SER A 92 0.26 -1.88 14.27
CA SER A 92 0.95 -0.66 14.72
C SER A 92 0.51 0.60 13.97
N PHE A 93 0.23 1.68 14.71
CA PHE A 93 0.23 3.04 14.19
C PHE A 93 1.62 3.66 14.35
N PHE A 94 2.11 4.34 13.31
CA PHE A 94 3.31 5.16 13.38
C PHE A 94 3.00 6.53 13.98
N MET A 95 3.79 6.97 14.96
CA MET A 95 3.57 8.15 15.80
C MET A 95 4.87 8.96 16.00
N GLY A 96 4.78 10.21 16.46
CA GLY A 96 5.92 11.08 16.72
C GLY A 96 5.89 12.39 15.93
N ASN A 97 6.94 13.21 16.06
CA ASN A 97 6.98 14.56 15.47
C ASN A 97 6.95 14.58 13.94
N ALA A 98 7.42 13.51 13.28
CA ALA A 98 7.36 13.36 11.83
C ALA A 98 6.16 12.52 11.35
N ALA A 99 5.34 12.01 12.26
CA ALA A 99 4.24 11.11 11.93
C ALA A 99 2.90 11.84 11.78
N LYS A 100 2.08 11.37 10.85
CA LYS A 100 0.70 11.85 10.66
C LYS A 100 -0.21 11.21 11.70
N VAL A 101 -0.43 11.93 12.81
CA VAL A 101 -1.23 11.43 13.94
C VAL A 101 -2.76 11.49 13.70
N ALA A 102 -3.22 12.12 12.62
CA ALA A 102 -4.65 12.31 12.36
C ALA A 102 -5.44 11.00 12.28
N THR A 103 -4.86 9.97 11.64
CA THR A 103 -5.47 8.63 11.54
C THR A 103 -5.65 8.01 12.94
N PRO A 104 -4.59 7.77 13.75
CA PRO A 104 -4.74 7.20 15.08
C PRO A 104 -5.62 8.05 16.00
N THR A 105 -5.57 9.38 15.93
CA THR A 105 -6.50 10.25 16.68
C THR A 105 -7.95 10.00 16.27
N ARG A 106 -8.26 9.95 14.98
CA ARG A 106 -9.63 9.71 14.49
C ARG A 106 -10.20 8.35 14.93
N PHE A 107 -9.35 7.32 15.02
CA PHE A 107 -9.76 5.96 15.40
C PHE A 107 -9.77 5.72 16.92
N LEU A 108 -8.87 6.33 17.68
CA LEU A 108 -8.67 6.03 19.10
C LEU A 108 -9.23 7.07 20.07
N ASP A 109 -9.50 8.30 19.62
CA ASP A 109 -10.03 9.38 20.49
C ASP A 109 -11.55 9.26 20.75
N LYS A 110 -12.18 8.21 20.21
CA LYS A 110 -13.59 7.86 20.48
C LYS A 110 -13.68 6.77 21.53
N LYS A 111 -14.72 6.82 22.36
CA LYS A 111 -15.01 5.76 23.36
C LYS A 111 -14.96 4.38 22.71
N ILE A 112 -14.19 3.47 23.30
CA ILE A 112 -14.08 2.06 22.88
C ILE A 112 -15.23 1.30 23.53
N ALA A 113 -16.00 0.55 22.73
CA ALA A 113 -17.13 -0.22 23.22
C ALA A 113 -16.68 -1.54 23.88
N ASP A 114 -15.83 -2.29 23.17
CA ASP A 114 -15.29 -3.58 23.61
C ASP A 114 -13.94 -3.86 22.92
N PHE A 115 -13.38 -5.06 23.16
CA PHE A 115 -12.09 -5.43 22.58
C PHE A 115 -12.17 -5.68 21.07
N ASP A 116 -13.30 -6.15 20.56
CA ASP A 116 -13.45 -6.41 19.13
C ASP A 116 -13.53 -5.08 18.36
N ASP A 117 -14.20 -4.07 18.92
CA ASP A 117 -14.16 -2.68 18.46
C ASP A 117 -12.72 -2.15 18.47
N LEU A 118 -11.97 -2.32 19.58
CA LEU A 118 -10.56 -1.92 19.64
C LEU A 118 -9.71 -2.64 18.59
N LEU A 119 -9.82 -3.96 18.48
CA LEU A 119 -9.08 -4.76 17.52
C LEU A 119 -9.40 -4.33 16.08
N SER A 120 -10.67 -4.03 15.79
CA SER A 120 -11.10 -3.55 14.49
C SER A 120 -10.48 -2.18 14.15
N ARG A 121 -10.30 -1.28 15.13
CA ARG A 121 -9.63 0.02 14.93
C ARG A 121 -8.14 -0.13 14.62
N PHE A 122 -7.53 -1.23 15.05
CA PHE A 122 -6.18 -1.65 14.67
C PHE A 122 -6.17 -2.60 13.47
N SER A 123 -7.26 -2.75 12.72
CA SER A 123 -7.30 -3.58 11.51
C SER A 123 -6.94 -2.75 10.28
N ILE A 124 -5.97 -3.23 9.50
CA ILE A 124 -5.64 -2.63 8.21
C ILE A 124 -6.86 -2.63 7.27
N GLU A 125 -7.72 -3.64 7.37
CA GLU A 125 -8.94 -3.73 6.56
C GLU A 125 -9.91 -2.59 6.87
N VAL A 126 -9.98 -2.14 8.13
CA VAL A 126 -10.84 -1.02 8.53
C VAL A 126 -10.28 0.31 8.04
N VAL A 127 -8.96 0.53 8.19
CA VAL A 127 -8.29 1.73 7.66
C VAL A 127 -8.44 1.77 6.14
N ASN A 128 -8.19 0.65 5.45
CA ASN A 128 -8.32 0.51 4.01
C ASN A 128 -9.77 0.74 3.54
N LYS A 129 -10.76 0.18 4.25
CA LYS A 129 -12.18 0.39 3.94
C LYS A 129 -12.57 1.85 4.13
N GLN A 130 -12.09 2.51 5.18
CA GLN A 130 -12.40 3.92 5.41
C GLN A 130 -11.73 4.82 4.36
N PHE A 131 -10.46 4.57 4.04
CA PHE A 131 -9.77 5.27 2.96
C PHE A 131 -10.52 5.10 1.65
N TYR A 132 -10.90 3.87 1.30
CA TYR A 132 -11.73 3.59 0.13
C TYR A 132 -13.04 4.38 0.15
N ASN A 133 -13.76 4.39 1.27
CA ASN A 133 -15.00 5.15 1.41
C ASN A 133 -14.79 6.66 1.20
N ASP A 134 -13.68 7.22 1.70
CA ASP A 134 -13.36 8.64 1.52
C ASP A 134 -13.03 8.94 0.03
N ILE A 135 -12.27 8.06 -0.64
CA ILE A 135 -12.00 8.15 -2.10
C ILE A 135 -13.29 8.00 -2.92
N ALA A 136 -14.14 7.05 -2.56
CA ALA A 136 -15.44 6.80 -3.15
C ALA A 136 -16.36 8.04 -3.08
N ARG A 137 -16.44 8.69 -1.91
CA ARG A 137 -17.19 9.96 -1.76
C ARG A 137 -16.64 11.04 -2.69
N LYS A 138 -15.32 11.20 -2.74
CA LYS A 138 -14.68 12.19 -3.63
C LYS A 138 -14.95 11.88 -5.09
N PHE A 139 -14.91 10.61 -5.49
CA PHE A 139 -15.26 10.21 -6.84
C PHE A 139 -16.69 10.62 -7.20
N THR A 140 -17.69 10.30 -6.38
CA THR A 140 -19.08 10.71 -6.59
C THR A 140 -19.23 12.24 -6.63
N GLN A 141 -18.55 12.98 -5.76
CA GLN A 141 -18.54 14.44 -5.78
C GLN A 141 -17.95 15.01 -7.10
N LEU A 142 -16.96 14.33 -7.68
CA LEU A 142 -16.34 14.79 -8.92
C LEU A 142 -17.23 14.55 -10.13
N VAL A 143 -17.73 13.31 -10.28
CA VAL A 143 -18.38 12.84 -11.51
C VAL A 143 -19.90 12.92 -11.47
N GLY A 144 -20.46 13.20 -10.29
CA GLY A 144 -21.88 13.23 -9.99
C GLY A 144 -22.47 11.84 -9.73
N GLY A 145 -23.73 11.79 -9.31
CA GLY A 145 -24.51 10.57 -9.13
C GLY A 145 -24.85 10.22 -7.68
N ASP A 146 -25.42 9.04 -7.51
CA ASP A 146 -25.88 8.51 -6.22
C ASP A 146 -24.91 7.45 -5.67
N ARG A 147 -24.70 7.48 -4.36
CA ARG A 147 -23.88 6.49 -3.66
C ARG A 147 -24.42 6.18 -2.28
N THR A 148 -24.44 4.90 -1.91
CA THR A 148 -24.73 4.48 -0.54
C THR A 148 -23.48 3.90 0.10
N ILE A 149 -23.06 4.44 1.25
CA ILE A 149 -21.94 3.94 2.06
C ILE A 149 -22.47 3.59 3.45
N GLY A 150 -22.58 2.29 3.72
CA GLY A 150 -23.24 1.83 4.94
C GLY A 150 -24.71 2.24 4.95
N SER A 151 -25.11 3.04 5.93
CA SER A 151 -26.47 3.58 6.05
C SER A 151 -26.66 4.97 5.44
N GLU A 152 -25.59 5.58 4.91
CA GLU A 152 -25.61 6.95 4.39
C GLU A 152 -25.78 6.92 2.87
N SER A 153 -26.80 7.59 2.37
CA SER A 153 -26.99 7.83 0.93
C SER A 153 -26.57 9.26 0.59
N ILE A 154 -25.77 9.38 -0.47
CA ILE A 154 -25.14 10.60 -0.93
C ILE A 154 -25.59 10.82 -2.37
N HIS A 155 -26.17 11.99 -2.64
CA HIS A 155 -26.43 12.48 -3.98
C HIS A 155 -25.50 13.67 -4.23
N ALA A 156 -24.78 13.68 -5.34
CA ALA A 156 -23.93 14.80 -5.72
C ALA A 156 -24.14 15.17 -7.19
N ASP A 157 -24.18 16.48 -7.45
CA ASP A 157 -24.06 16.99 -8.81
C ASP A 157 -22.59 16.89 -9.27
N ALA A 158 -22.39 16.66 -10.57
CA ALA A 158 -21.05 16.56 -11.14
C ALA A 158 -20.30 17.89 -11.02
N ALA A 159 -19.20 17.89 -10.26
CA ALA A 159 -18.36 19.06 -10.12
C ALA A 159 -17.35 19.22 -11.27
N LEU A 160 -17.01 18.11 -11.96
CA LEU A 160 -16.16 18.07 -13.14
C LEU A 160 -16.89 18.65 -14.36
N ARG A 161 -16.19 19.49 -15.13
CA ARG A 161 -16.64 19.94 -16.45
C ARG A 161 -15.67 19.48 -17.53
N LEU A 162 -16.19 18.92 -18.62
CA LEU A 162 -15.42 18.51 -19.79
C LEU A 162 -15.86 19.28 -21.06
N PRO A 163 -15.00 19.39 -22.11
CA PRO A 163 -15.23 20.27 -23.26
C PRO A 163 -16.47 19.95 -24.09
N SER A 164 -16.88 18.69 -24.09
CA SER A 164 -18.06 18.21 -24.82
C SER A 164 -19.00 17.57 -23.80
N VAL A 165 -20.30 17.84 -23.90
CA VAL A 165 -21.32 17.16 -23.08
C VAL A 165 -21.30 15.69 -23.47
N ILE A 166 -20.56 14.91 -22.71
CA ILE A 166 -20.39 13.49 -22.93
C ILE A 166 -20.98 12.79 -21.72
N SER A 167 -21.62 11.67 -22.02
CA SER A 167 -22.24 10.75 -21.08
C SER A 167 -21.57 10.71 -19.71
N HIS A 168 -22.37 10.45 -18.69
CA HIS A 168 -21.89 10.24 -17.33
C HIS A 168 -20.69 9.28 -17.28
N GLU A 169 -20.68 8.25 -18.12
CA GLU A 169 -19.57 7.30 -18.30
C GLU A 169 -18.21 7.97 -18.56
N VAL A 170 -18.14 9.01 -19.40
CA VAL A 170 -16.86 9.68 -19.68
C VAL A 170 -16.37 10.51 -18.50
N HIS A 171 -17.29 11.11 -17.72
CA HIS A 171 -16.93 11.77 -16.47
C HIS A 171 -16.38 10.75 -15.48
N GLN A 172 -17.04 9.60 -15.36
CA GLN A 172 -16.57 8.51 -14.51
C GLN A 172 -15.19 8.00 -14.97
N GLN A 173 -14.99 7.72 -16.26
CA GLN A 173 -13.71 7.25 -16.79
C GLN A 173 -12.57 8.26 -16.55
N PHE A 174 -12.83 9.55 -16.74
CA PHE A 174 -11.88 10.61 -16.40
C PHE A 174 -11.58 10.63 -14.90
N GLY A 175 -12.61 10.56 -14.06
CA GLY A 175 -12.49 10.53 -12.60
C GLY A 175 -11.64 9.35 -12.10
N VAL A 176 -11.85 8.15 -12.63
CA VAL A 176 -11.06 6.95 -12.25
C VAL A 176 -9.59 7.15 -12.59
N ARG A 177 -9.28 7.66 -13.80
CA ARG A 177 -7.89 7.93 -14.21
C ARG A 177 -7.24 9.04 -13.37
N LEU A 178 -7.96 10.13 -13.12
CA LEU A 178 -7.46 11.25 -12.32
C LEU A 178 -7.13 10.81 -10.89
N ILE A 179 -8.08 10.19 -10.20
CA ILE A 179 -7.90 9.67 -8.83
C ILE A 179 -6.76 8.67 -8.81
N GLY A 180 -6.76 7.72 -9.75
CA GLY A 180 -5.71 6.71 -9.87
C GLY A 180 -4.30 7.29 -10.00
N ARG A 181 -4.13 8.28 -10.90
CA ARG A 181 -2.86 8.99 -11.09
C ARG A 181 -2.46 9.80 -9.86
N LEU A 182 -3.39 10.47 -9.18
CA LEU A 182 -3.12 11.24 -7.97
C LEU A 182 -2.67 10.33 -6.81
N VAL A 183 -3.37 9.22 -6.56
CA VAL A 183 -2.97 8.26 -5.52
C VAL A 183 -1.60 7.66 -5.86
N PHE A 184 -1.33 7.32 -7.12
CA PHE A 184 -0.02 6.84 -7.54
C PHE A 184 1.08 7.89 -7.31
N CYS A 185 0.84 9.16 -7.68
CA CYS A 185 1.77 10.26 -7.39
C CYS A 185 2.00 10.42 -5.89
N TRP A 186 1.00 10.16 -5.06
CA TRP A 186 1.18 10.18 -3.61
C TRP A 186 2.15 9.11 -3.11
N PHE A 187 2.10 7.89 -3.67
CA PHE A 187 3.10 6.85 -3.38
C PHE A 187 4.50 7.28 -3.84
N LEU A 188 4.63 7.91 -5.01
CA LEU A 188 5.92 8.44 -5.48
C LEU A 188 6.45 9.55 -4.56
N LYS A 189 5.57 10.43 -4.07
CA LYS A 189 5.89 11.45 -3.07
C LYS A 189 6.41 10.81 -1.79
N LYS A 190 5.77 9.74 -1.30
CA LYS A 190 6.22 9.00 -0.11
C LYS A 190 7.51 8.22 -0.32
N LYS A 191 7.79 7.80 -1.55
CA LYS A 191 9.08 7.23 -1.95
C LYS A 191 10.19 8.30 -2.07
N GLY A 192 9.86 9.58 -1.97
CA GLY A 192 10.80 10.70 -2.14
C GLY A 192 11.13 11.02 -3.61
N LEU A 193 10.38 10.47 -4.56
CA LEU A 193 10.56 10.72 -5.99
C LEU A 193 9.83 11.99 -6.46
N ILE A 194 8.76 12.37 -5.78
CA ILE A 194 8.09 13.66 -5.96
C ILE A 194 8.39 14.53 -4.73
N PRO A 195 8.93 15.75 -4.91
CA PRO A 195 9.19 16.68 -3.81
C PRO A 195 7.97 16.96 -2.93
N GLU A 196 8.19 17.19 -1.63
CA GLU A 196 7.10 17.42 -0.65
C GLU A 196 6.29 18.71 -0.90
N GLU A 197 6.86 19.69 -1.60
CA GLU A 197 6.19 20.92 -2.04
C GLU A 197 5.17 20.70 -3.18
N ILE A 198 5.23 19.58 -3.90
CA ILE A 198 4.27 19.27 -4.99
C ILE A 198 3.12 18.43 -4.42
N LEU A 199 1.88 18.72 -4.82
CA LEU A 199 0.66 18.11 -4.26
C LEU A 199 0.55 18.40 -2.76
N ASN A 200 0.45 19.67 -2.39
CA ASN A 200 0.18 20.13 -1.03
C ASN A 200 -1.20 20.79 -0.99
N SER A 201 -2.05 20.43 -0.03
CA SER A 201 -3.40 20.99 0.08
C SER A 201 -3.41 22.51 0.32
N GLY A 202 -2.38 23.04 1.00
CA GLY A 202 -2.23 24.45 1.30
C GLY A 202 -1.97 25.34 0.08
N ASP A 203 -1.44 24.74 -0.99
CA ASP A 203 -1.06 25.45 -2.23
C ASP A 203 -2.12 25.31 -3.34
N VAL A 204 -3.24 24.66 -3.05
CA VAL A 204 -4.32 24.44 -4.04
C VAL A 204 -5.10 25.73 -4.24
N GLU A 205 -4.77 26.44 -5.31
CA GLU A 205 -5.49 27.61 -5.80
C GLU A 205 -5.31 27.79 -7.32
N LYS A 206 -6.16 28.63 -7.93
CA LYS A 206 -6.02 29.15 -9.30
C LYS A 206 -5.87 28.06 -10.37
N GLN A 207 -6.82 27.13 -10.45
CA GLN A 207 -6.81 26.02 -11.41
C GLN A 207 -5.56 25.14 -11.22
N TYR A 208 -5.35 24.69 -9.99
CA TYR A 208 -4.17 23.91 -9.59
C TYR A 208 -4.01 22.63 -10.43
N TYR A 209 -5.13 22.07 -10.90
CA TYR A 209 -5.11 20.95 -11.85
C TYR A 209 -4.25 21.27 -13.08
N HIS A 210 -4.48 22.40 -13.75
CA HIS A 210 -3.77 22.75 -14.99
C HIS A 210 -2.34 23.24 -14.74
N HIS A 211 -2.08 23.88 -13.60
CA HIS A 211 -0.76 24.46 -13.32
C HIS A 211 0.21 23.46 -12.68
N VAL A 212 -0.29 22.45 -11.98
CA VAL A 212 0.57 21.52 -11.22
C VAL A 212 0.30 20.07 -11.58
N VAL A 213 -0.95 19.60 -11.49
CA VAL A 213 -1.27 18.17 -11.65
C VAL A 213 -1.09 17.70 -13.10
N GLU A 214 -1.60 18.45 -14.05
CA GLU A 214 -1.57 18.10 -15.48
C GLU A 214 -0.14 18.15 -16.05
N PRO A 215 0.70 19.17 -15.75
CA PRO A 215 2.12 19.14 -16.09
C PRO A 215 2.90 18.02 -15.41
N LEU A 216 2.64 17.75 -14.12
CA LEU A 216 3.25 16.64 -13.40
C LEU A 216 3.01 15.32 -14.14
N PHE A 217 1.77 15.07 -14.56
CA PHE A 217 1.41 13.86 -15.28
C PHE A 217 2.10 13.79 -16.65
N PHE A 218 1.89 14.80 -17.49
CA PHE A 218 2.17 14.66 -18.93
C PHE A 218 3.50 15.25 -19.38
N GLN A 219 4.02 16.27 -18.70
CA GLN A 219 5.30 16.90 -19.04
C GLN A 219 6.48 16.39 -18.21
N VAL A 220 6.21 15.81 -17.04
CA VAL A 220 7.27 15.38 -16.12
C VAL A 220 7.34 13.87 -16.02
N LEU A 221 6.28 13.21 -15.55
CA LEU A 221 6.26 11.75 -15.35
C LEU A 221 6.21 10.99 -16.68
N ASN A 222 5.61 11.57 -17.72
CA ASN A 222 5.50 10.98 -19.06
C ASN A 222 6.56 11.47 -20.07
N LYS A 223 7.55 12.27 -19.65
CA LYS A 223 8.59 12.77 -20.57
C LYS A 223 10.01 12.66 -20.00
N PRO A 224 10.99 12.12 -20.75
CA PRO A 224 12.39 12.11 -20.35
C PRO A 224 12.90 13.53 -20.07
N ALA A 225 13.74 13.69 -19.03
CA ALA A 225 14.21 15.01 -18.57
C ALA A 225 14.80 15.90 -19.68
N LYS A 226 15.54 15.31 -20.62
CA LYS A 226 16.16 16.01 -21.77
C LYS A 226 15.15 16.58 -22.78
N ASP A 227 13.94 16.03 -22.83
CA ASP A 227 12.92 16.38 -23.81
C ASP A 227 11.84 17.32 -23.20
N ARG A 228 11.95 17.63 -21.91
CA ARG A 228 11.06 18.57 -21.20
C ARG A 228 11.33 20.02 -21.64
N SER A 229 10.33 20.91 -21.51
CA SER A 229 10.57 22.34 -21.68
C SER A 229 11.49 22.88 -20.57
N GLU A 230 12.03 24.08 -20.76
CA GLU A 230 13.08 24.63 -19.89
C GLU A 230 12.63 24.79 -18.43
N SER A 231 11.35 25.13 -18.19
CA SER A 231 10.79 25.26 -16.85
C SER A 231 10.72 23.92 -16.11
N TYR A 232 10.34 22.85 -16.80
CA TYR A 232 10.25 21.49 -16.24
C TYR A 232 11.61 20.77 -16.13
N GLN A 233 12.69 21.40 -16.59
CA GLN A 233 14.08 20.97 -16.37
C GLN A 233 14.71 21.59 -15.11
N LYS A 234 14.00 22.51 -14.43
CA LYS A 234 14.45 23.18 -13.20
C LYS A 234 13.78 22.56 -11.97
N ALA A 235 14.27 22.89 -10.78
CA ALA A 235 13.61 22.50 -9.55
C ALA A 235 12.22 23.18 -9.44
N PRO A 236 11.21 22.51 -8.87
CA PRO A 236 11.26 21.17 -8.29
C PRO A 236 11.11 20.01 -9.28
N TRP A 237 10.76 20.26 -10.54
CA TRP A 237 10.42 19.22 -11.54
C TRP A 237 11.60 18.33 -11.95
N ARG A 238 12.82 18.87 -11.97
CA ARG A 238 14.04 18.18 -12.42
C ARG A 238 14.30 16.87 -11.68
N GLN A 239 14.00 16.82 -10.38
CA GLN A 239 14.29 15.65 -9.55
C GLN A 239 13.30 14.50 -9.76
N ILE A 240 12.16 14.77 -10.41
CA ILE A 240 11.12 13.79 -10.65
C ILE A 240 11.52 12.92 -11.85
N PRO A 241 11.62 11.59 -11.69
CA PRO A 241 12.01 10.70 -12.76
C PRO A 241 10.92 10.57 -13.82
N PHE A 242 11.34 10.17 -15.03
CA PHE A 242 10.44 9.68 -16.05
C PHE A 242 10.02 8.24 -15.73
N LEU A 243 8.72 7.94 -15.77
CA LEU A 243 8.16 6.62 -15.43
C LEU A 243 7.49 5.91 -16.61
N ASN A 244 7.63 6.44 -17.82
CA ASN A 244 7.06 5.90 -19.06
C ASN A 244 5.52 6.00 -19.20
N GLY A 245 5.07 5.86 -20.45
CA GLY A 245 3.69 6.09 -20.93
C GLY A 245 2.69 4.98 -20.67
N GLY A 246 2.76 4.33 -19.51
CA GLY A 246 1.66 3.45 -19.09
C GLY A 246 0.53 4.28 -18.49
N LEU A 247 0.65 4.57 -17.20
CA LEU A 247 -0.36 5.30 -16.43
C LEU A 247 -0.47 6.78 -16.85
N PHE A 248 0.65 7.40 -17.25
CA PHE A 248 0.75 8.83 -17.52
C PHE A 248 0.73 9.19 -19.01
N GLU A 249 0.52 8.23 -19.90
CA GLU A 249 0.26 8.55 -21.30
C GLU A 249 -1.09 9.27 -21.43
N ALA A 250 -1.07 10.41 -22.12
CA ALA A 250 -2.26 11.19 -22.39
C ALA A 250 -3.16 10.43 -23.37
N LYS A 251 -4.38 10.13 -22.93
CA LYS A 251 -5.42 9.58 -23.81
C LYS A 251 -6.22 10.72 -24.43
N ASN A 252 -6.89 10.45 -25.55
CA ASN A 252 -7.82 11.42 -26.16
C ASN A 252 -8.90 11.89 -25.17
N SER A 253 -9.34 11.01 -24.27
CA SER A 253 -10.32 11.30 -23.23
C SER A 253 -9.75 12.04 -22.01
N ASP A 254 -8.44 12.35 -21.99
CA ASP A 254 -7.84 13.24 -20.98
C ASP A 254 -7.92 14.72 -21.41
N TYR A 255 -8.31 15.01 -22.66
CA TYR A 255 -8.40 16.37 -23.20
C TYR A 255 -7.12 17.17 -22.97
N TYR A 256 -5.99 16.55 -23.26
CA TYR A 256 -4.69 17.15 -23.07
C TYR A 256 -4.05 17.49 -24.41
N LEU A 257 -3.68 18.76 -24.59
CA LEU A 257 -2.91 19.22 -25.72
C LEU A 257 -1.96 20.31 -25.24
N PHE A 258 -0.66 19.99 -25.18
CA PHE A 258 0.36 20.91 -24.67
C PHE A 258 0.54 22.12 -25.60
N ASP A 259 0.58 23.31 -25.02
CA ASP A 259 0.92 24.56 -25.69
C ASP A 259 2.30 25.04 -25.20
N GLU A 260 3.29 25.06 -26.09
CA GLU A 260 4.66 25.46 -25.74
C GLU A 260 4.78 26.94 -25.35
N GLY A 261 3.87 27.81 -25.80
CA GLY A 261 3.92 29.24 -25.51
C GLY A 261 3.44 29.57 -24.10
N THR A 262 2.41 28.85 -23.63
CA THR A 262 1.88 29.01 -22.27
C THR A 262 2.42 27.99 -21.27
N GLU A 263 3.09 26.93 -21.77
CA GLU A 263 3.51 25.74 -21.03
C GLU A 263 2.37 25.00 -20.31
N LEU A 264 1.13 25.20 -20.77
CA LEU A 264 -0.10 24.63 -20.20
C LEU A 264 -0.92 23.90 -21.29
N SER A 265 -1.95 23.18 -20.88
CA SER A 265 -2.89 22.58 -21.84
C SER A 265 -3.76 23.64 -22.51
N LYS A 266 -3.98 23.51 -23.82
CA LYS A 266 -4.97 24.32 -24.56
C LYS A 266 -6.40 24.18 -24.02
N HIS A 267 -6.66 23.13 -23.25
CA HIS A 267 -7.95 22.84 -22.66
C HIS A 267 -8.19 23.47 -21.29
N ILE A 268 -7.30 24.35 -20.80
CA ILE A 268 -7.39 25.03 -19.49
C ILE A 268 -8.74 25.73 -19.21
N ASN A 269 -9.45 26.18 -20.25
CA ASN A 269 -10.76 26.85 -20.13
C ASN A 269 -11.95 25.91 -20.39
N THR A 270 -11.70 24.64 -20.72
CA THR A 270 -12.71 23.69 -21.18
C THR A 270 -12.81 22.44 -20.30
N VAL A 271 -11.69 22.02 -19.70
CA VAL A 271 -11.66 21.05 -18.61
C VAL A 271 -11.65 21.82 -17.30
N VAL A 272 -12.53 21.49 -16.37
CA VAL A 272 -12.55 22.12 -15.05
C VAL A 272 -12.59 21.02 -13.99
N VAL A 273 -11.48 20.85 -13.30
CA VAL A 273 -11.39 20.11 -12.04
C VAL A 273 -11.41 21.17 -10.92
N PRO A 274 -12.46 21.23 -10.08
CA PRO A 274 -12.56 22.28 -9.07
C PRO A 274 -11.43 22.22 -8.03
N ASP A 275 -10.85 23.38 -7.73
CA ASP A 275 -9.77 23.50 -6.73
C ASP A 275 -10.23 23.00 -5.34
N GLU A 276 -11.46 23.35 -4.92
CA GLU A 276 -12.04 22.87 -3.65
C GLU A 276 -12.14 21.33 -3.59
N TRP A 277 -12.50 20.70 -4.72
CA TRP A 277 -12.55 19.24 -4.79
C TRP A 277 -11.14 18.66 -4.64
N LEU A 278 -10.18 19.21 -5.38
CA LEU A 278 -8.80 18.73 -5.44
C LEU A 278 -8.08 18.93 -4.10
N LYS A 279 -8.30 20.08 -3.45
CA LYS A 279 -7.83 20.37 -2.11
C LYS A 279 -8.33 19.33 -1.12
N GLY A 280 -9.65 19.11 -1.06
CA GLY A 280 -10.22 18.11 -0.17
C GLY A 280 -9.79 16.68 -0.50
N PHE A 281 -9.43 16.38 -1.76
CA PHE A 281 -8.86 15.10 -2.14
C PHE A 281 -7.42 14.95 -1.61
N ILE A 282 -6.58 15.98 -1.77
CA ILE A 282 -5.21 15.98 -1.24
C ILE A 282 -5.21 15.94 0.30
N GLU A 283 -6.13 16.64 0.98
CA GLU A 283 -6.30 16.57 2.44
C GLU A 283 -6.60 15.15 2.93
N ILE A 284 -7.38 14.38 2.16
CA ILE A 284 -7.61 12.95 2.44
C ILE A 284 -6.28 12.20 2.37
N LEU A 285 -5.53 12.32 1.27
CA LEU A 285 -4.21 11.70 1.15
C LEU A 285 -3.24 12.15 2.25
N GLU A 286 -3.39 13.40 2.70
CA GLU A 286 -2.62 13.97 3.79
C GLU A 286 -2.96 13.38 5.16
N THR A 287 -4.20 12.94 5.35
CA THR A 287 -4.69 12.37 6.61
C THR A 287 -4.17 10.94 6.83
N TYR A 288 -4.11 10.15 5.75
CA TYR A 288 -3.71 8.74 5.83
C TYR A 288 -2.19 8.57 5.81
N ASN A 289 -1.72 7.57 6.56
CA ASN A 289 -0.33 7.13 6.46
C ASN A 289 -0.19 6.17 5.28
N PHE A 290 0.86 6.35 4.48
CA PHE A 290 1.15 5.52 3.31
C PHE A 290 2.48 4.82 3.52
N THR A 291 2.55 3.56 3.10
CA THR A 291 3.78 2.77 3.12
C THR A 291 4.19 2.40 1.70
N ILE A 292 5.49 2.38 1.44
CA ILE A 292 6.05 1.84 0.20
C ILE A 292 6.37 0.34 0.32
N ASP A 293 6.43 -0.17 1.56
CA ASP A 293 6.61 -1.58 1.86
C ASP A 293 5.24 -2.28 1.91
N GLU A 294 5.14 -3.47 1.34
CA GLU A 294 4.00 -4.34 1.58
C GLU A 294 4.06 -4.94 2.99
N ASN A 295 2.89 -5.03 3.63
CA ASN A 295 2.78 -5.56 4.99
C ASN A 295 3.08 -7.06 5.05
N ASN A 296 3.86 -7.51 6.03
CA ASN A 296 4.10 -8.92 6.30
C ASN A 296 3.03 -9.50 7.26
N THR A 297 2.93 -10.83 7.37
CA THR A 297 1.86 -11.50 8.15
C THR A 297 2.04 -11.45 9.68
N ILE A 298 3.20 -10.99 10.17
CA ILE A 298 3.60 -11.05 11.58
C ILE A 298 3.61 -9.64 12.21
N ASP A 299 3.93 -8.62 11.42
CA ASP A 299 4.02 -7.21 11.78
C ASP A 299 3.34 -6.36 10.69
N ILE A 300 2.17 -5.83 11.03
CA ILE A 300 1.30 -5.10 10.11
C ILE A 300 1.36 -3.62 10.48
N ASP A 301 1.86 -2.81 9.56
CA ASP A 301 1.81 -1.36 9.66
C ASP A 301 0.42 -0.89 9.18
N LEU A 302 -0.26 -0.07 9.98
CA LEU A 302 -1.58 0.47 9.66
C LEU A 302 -1.47 1.65 8.70
N SER A 303 -0.94 1.35 7.53
CA SER A 303 -0.65 2.28 6.45
C SER A 303 -1.24 1.76 5.14
N ILE A 304 -1.62 2.68 4.26
CA ILE A 304 -2.08 2.37 2.91
C ILE A 304 -0.88 1.88 2.11
N ASP A 305 -0.92 0.63 1.66
CA ASP A 305 0.12 -0.02 0.86
C ASP A 305 -0.18 0.04 -0.65
N PRO A 306 0.80 -0.25 -1.53
CA PRO A 306 0.58 -0.17 -2.97
C PRO A 306 -0.53 -1.11 -3.49
N GLU A 307 -0.83 -2.22 -2.80
CA GLU A 307 -1.94 -3.12 -3.16
C GLU A 307 -3.28 -2.37 -3.16
N MET A 308 -3.44 -1.38 -2.28
CA MET A 308 -4.65 -0.55 -2.22
C MET A 308 -4.92 0.21 -3.51
N LEU A 309 -3.90 0.51 -4.34
CA LEU A 309 -4.13 1.05 -5.68
C LEU A 309 -4.99 0.09 -6.51
N GLY A 310 -4.59 -1.19 -6.57
CA GLY A 310 -5.32 -2.22 -7.31
C GLY A 310 -6.77 -2.32 -6.86
N ARG A 311 -7.00 -2.37 -5.53
CA ARG A 311 -8.35 -2.44 -4.96
C ARG A 311 -9.19 -1.20 -5.27
N ILE A 312 -8.60 0.00 -5.20
CA ILE A 312 -9.31 1.24 -5.55
C ILE A 312 -9.68 1.24 -7.02
N PHE A 313 -8.74 0.88 -7.91
CA PHE A 313 -9.01 0.80 -9.34
C PHE A 313 -10.10 -0.22 -9.65
N GLU A 314 -10.00 -1.45 -9.16
CA GLU A 314 -11.01 -2.50 -9.37
C GLU A 314 -12.40 -2.07 -8.91
N ASN A 315 -12.49 -1.50 -7.71
CA ASN A 315 -13.77 -1.07 -7.15
C ASN A 315 -14.37 0.10 -7.93
N LEU A 316 -13.59 1.13 -8.26
CA LEU A 316 -14.07 2.26 -9.05
C LEU A 316 -14.38 1.86 -10.49
N LEU A 317 -13.68 0.87 -11.06
CA LEU A 317 -14.00 0.30 -12.38
C LEU A 317 -15.32 -0.47 -12.36
N ALA A 318 -15.64 -1.18 -11.28
CA ALA A 318 -16.94 -1.86 -11.13
C ALA A 318 -18.12 -0.87 -11.16
N GLU A 319 -17.89 0.39 -10.79
CA GLU A 319 -18.91 1.45 -10.85
C GLU A 319 -19.16 1.98 -12.27
N LEU A 320 -18.22 1.81 -13.20
CA LEU A 320 -18.39 2.19 -14.61
C LEU A 320 -19.36 1.26 -15.34
N ASN A 321 -19.50 0.01 -14.87
CA ASN A 321 -20.29 -1.01 -15.52
C ASN A 321 -21.32 -1.57 -14.53
N PRO A 322 -22.56 -1.04 -14.47
CA PRO A 322 -23.60 -1.50 -13.53
C PRO A 322 -23.97 -2.99 -13.65
N GLU A 323 -23.84 -3.58 -14.84
CA GLU A 323 -23.96 -5.04 -15.04
C GLU A 323 -22.90 -5.83 -14.26
N THR A 324 -21.82 -5.17 -13.84
CA THR A 324 -20.68 -5.74 -13.12
C THR A 324 -20.62 -5.41 -11.62
N GLY A 325 -21.48 -4.51 -11.13
CA GLY A 325 -21.39 -3.94 -9.78
C GLY A 325 -21.60 -4.94 -8.64
N GLU A 326 -22.52 -5.90 -8.81
CA GLU A 326 -22.75 -7.00 -7.85
C GLU A 326 -22.88 -8.39 -8.52
N THR A 327 -23.43 -8.45 -9.74
CA THR A 327 -23.57 -9.67 -10.55
C THR A 327 -22.23 -10.14 -11.11
N ALA A 328 -21.36 -9.27 -11.65
CA ALA A 328 -20.06 -9.75 -12.15
C ALA A 328 -19.15 -10.28 -11.05
N ARG A 329 -19.08 -9.72 -9.83
CA ARG A 329 -18.21 -10.32 -8.78
C ARG A 329 -18.55 -11.79 -8.49
N LYS A 330 -19.82 -12.17 -8.61
CA LYS A 330 -20.29 -13.55 -8.44
C LYS A 330 -20.28 -14.37 -9.74
N GLU A 331 -20.42 -13.73 -10.91
CA GLU A 331 -20.46 -14.39 -12.23
C GLU A 331 -19.09 -14.49 -12.93
N THR A 332 -18.16 -13.55 -12.72
CA THR A 332 -16.78 -13.56 -13.26
C THR A 332 -15.79 -14.29 -12.35
N GLY A 333 -16.21 -14.69 -11.14
CA GLY A 333 -15.36 -15.38 -10.18
C GLY A 333 -14.20 -14.53 -9.65
N SER A 334 -14.31 -13.19 -9.72
CA SER A 334 -13.30 -12.23 -9.26
C SER A 334 -13.21 -12.14 -7.74
N PHE A 335 -12.92 -13.28 -7.10
CA PHE A 335 -12.53 -13.35 -5.70
C PHE A 335 -11.03 -13.11 -5.59
N TYR A 336 -10.66 -12.15 -4.75
CA TYR A 336 -9.26 -11.98 -4.35
C TYR A 336 -8.73 -13.30 -3.81
N THR A 337 -7.62 -13.78 -4.38
CA THR A 337 -6.96 -14.98 -3.87
C THR A 337 -6.22 -14.59 -2.58
N PRO A 338 -6.54 -15.18 -1.41
CA PRO A 338 -5.87 -14.88 -0.16
C PRO A 338 -4.34 -14.98 -0.31
N ARG A 339 -3.60 -14.05 0.30
CA ARG A 339 -2.12 -13.98 0.16
C ARG A 339 -1.41 -15.30 0.43
N GLN A 340 -1.88 -16.08 1.41
CA GLN A 340 -1.32 -17.40 1.72
C GLN A 340 -1.45 -18.40 0.56
N ILE A 341 -2.54 -18.30 -0.21
CA ILE A 341 -2.75 -19.15 -1.39
C ILE A 341 -1.87 -18.67 -2.53
N VAL A 342 -1.78 -17.35 -2.75
CA VAL A 342 -0.88 -16.77 -3.76
C VAL A 342 0.57 -17.17 -3.49
N ASP A 343 1.05 -16.95 -2.27
CA ASP A 343 2.40 -17.29 -1.82
C ASP A 343 2.70 -18.78 -2.02
N TYR A 344 1.81 -19.66 -1.57
CA TYR A 344 1.95 -21.11 -1.75
C TYR A 344 2.03 -21.51 -3.23
N MET A 345 1.12 -21.00 -4.07
CA MET A 345 1.08 -21.33 -5.49
C MET A 345 2.33 -20.82 -6.22
N VAL A 346 2.71 -19.57 -5.95
CA VAL A 346 3.90 -18.93 -6.53
C VAL A 346 5.18 -19.66 -6.13
N SER A 347 5.37 -19.91 -4.83
CA SER A 347 6.54 -20.62 -4.29
C SER A 347 6.65 -22.01 -4.91
N THR A 348 5.53 -22.74 -5.00
CA THR A 348 5.49 -24.06 -5.63
C THR A 348 5.83 -23.99 -7.12
N SER A 349 5.28 -23.02 -7.86
CA SER A 349 5.56 -22.84 -9.29
C SER A 349 7.02 -22.53 -9.57
N ILE A 350 7.63 -21.63 -8.79
CA ILE A 350 9.06 -21.28 -8.93
C ILE A 350 9.93 -22.47 -8.55
N LYS A 351 9.61 -23.18 -7.46
CA LYS A 351 10.33 -24.38 -7.04
C LYS A 351 10.39 -25.42 -8.16
N LEU A 352 9.24 -25.73 -8.77
CA LEU A 352 9.16 -26.70 -9.87
C LEU A 352 9.90 -26.22 -11.12
N TYR A 353 9.80 -24.93 -11.45
CA TYR A 353 10.52 -24.35 -12.59
C TYR A 353 12.04 -24.43 -12.42
N LEU A 354 12.56 -24.01 -11.26
CA LEU A 354 13.99 -24.06 -10.97
C LEU A 354 14.52 -25.49 -10.86
N LYS A 355 13.71 -26.42 -10.34
CA LYS A 355 14.04 -27.85 -10.34
C LYS A 355 14.25 -28.39 -11.75
N GLU A 356 13.39 -27.99 -12.71
CA GLU A 356 13.49 -28.43 -14.10
C GLU A 356 14.64 -27.73 -14.85
N LYS A 357 14.74 -26.40 -14.75
CA LYS A 357 15.67 -25.59 -15.56
C LYS A 357 17.07 -25.49 -14.97
N ALA A 358 17.19 -25.31 -13.65
CA ALA A 358 18.48 -25.20 -12.96
C ALA A 358 18.94 -26.52 -12.33
N LYS A 359 18.15 -27.60 -12.42
CA LYS A 359 18.46 -28.96 -11.91
C LYS A 359 18.84 -29.00 -10.43
N LEU A 360 18.23 -28.13 -9.62
CA LEU A 360 18.44 -28.07 -8.18
C LEU A 360 17.64 -29.15 -7.44
N ASP A 361 18.17 -29.62 -6.32
CA ASP A 361 17.46 -30.52 -5.42
C ASP A 361 16.43 -29.78 -4.55
N ASP A 362 15.49 -30.54 -3.96
CA ASP A 362 14.40 -29.94 -3.17
C ASP A 362 14.91 -29.24 -1.89
N THR A 363 16.04 -29.68 -1.33
CA THR A 363 16.58 -29.11 -0.08
C THR A 363 17.18 -27.73 -0.32
N LEU A 364 17.96 -27.58 -1.40
CA LEU A 364 18.52 -26.30 -1.82
C LEU A 364 17.42 -25.32 -2.23
N LEU A 365 16.39 -25.81 -2.93
CA LEU A 365 15.24 -24.99 -3.33
C LEU A 365 14.43 -24.48 -2.13
N ASP A 366 14.20 -25.34 -1.13
CA ASP A 366 13.49 -24.93 0.10
C ASP A 366 14.25 -23.82 0.83
N LYS A 367 15.57 -23.94 0.96
CA LYS A 367 16.41 -22.87 1.54
C LYS A 367 16.42 -21.60 0.72
N LEU A 368 16.49 -21.74 -0.61
CA LEU A 368 16.53 -20.61 -1.53
C LEU A 368 15.23 -19.79 -1.47
N LEU A 369 14.07 -20.43 -1.28
CA LEU A 369 12.76 -19.79 -1.20
C LEU A 369 12.33 -19.43 0.24
N ASP A 370 13.07 -19.83 1.28
CA ASP A 370 12.75 -19.48 2.67
C ASP A 370 13.19 -18.04 3.00
N TYR A 371 12.24 -17.18 3.38
CA TYR A 371 12.51 -15.81 3.81
C TYR A 371 13.38 -15.72 5.08
N ASN A 372 13.46 -16.78 5.88
CA ASN A 372 14.24 -16.81 7.13
C ASN A 372 15.70 -17.22 6.93
N GLU A 373 16.07 -17.72 5.75
CA GLU A 373 17.44 -18.09 5.41
C GLU A 373 18.03 -17.09 4.41
N PRO A 374 18.75 -16.05 4.85
CA PRO A 374 19.27 -15.01 3.96
C PRO A 374 20.53 -15.42 3.18
N GLU A 375 21.16 -16.53 3.53
CA GLU A 375 22.41 -16.96 2.90
C GLU A 375 22.17 -17.62 1.54
N ASN A 376 23.13 -17.46 0.61
CA ASN A 376 23.12 -18.19 -0.65
C ASN A 376 23.47 -19.67 -0.38
N PRO A 377 22.55 -20.63 -0.62
CA PRO A 377 22.84 -22.05 -0.40
C PRO A 377 23.57 -22.71 -1.59
N LEU A 378 23.78 -21.99 -2.69
CA LEU A 378 24.25 -22.52 -3.97
C LEU A 378 25.75 -22.27 -4.20
N ASP A 379 26.38 -23.14 -4.99
CA ASP A 379 27.70 -22.87 -5.57
C ASP A 379 27.62 -21.92 -6.78
N ASP A 380 28.77 -21.52 -7.33
CA ASP A 380 28.85 -20.56 -8.44
C ASP A 380 28.15 -21.07 -9.71
N ALA A 381 28.33 -22.35 -10.06
CA ALA A 381 27.74 -22.92 -11.27
C ALA A 381 26.22 -23.07 -11.12
N GLN A 382 25.75 -23.46 -9.94
CA GLN A 382 24.33 -23.49 -9.59
C GLN A 382 23.72 -22.10 -9.62
N THR A 383 24.44 -21.10 -9.10
CA THR A 383 24.02 -19.69 -9.11
C THR A 383 23.80 -19.20 -10.54
N ASP A 384 24.77 -19.41 -11.44
CA ASP A 384 24.67 -18.98 -12.83
C ASP A 384 23.49 -19.66 -13.55
N ASN A 385 23.29 -20.97 -13.32
CA ASN A 385 22.14 -21.69 -13.89
C ASN A 385 20.78 -21.16 -13.40
N VAL A 386 20.68 -20.75 -12.14
CA VAL A 386 19.44 -20.15 -11.60
C VAL A 386 19.21 -18.77 -12.19
N ILE A 387 20.25 -17.94 -12.31
CA ILE A 387 20.19 -16.62 -12.93
C ILE A 387 19.71 -16.76 -14.39
N ASP A 388 20.31 -17.65 -15.17
CA ASP A 388 19.89 -17.93 -16.55
C ASP A 388 18.44 -18.42 -16.63
N ALA A 389 18.04 -19.33 -15.74
CA ALA A 389 16.67 -19.84 -15.71
C ALA A 389 15.68 -18.71 -15.41
N LEU A 390 15.94 -17.94 -14.37
CA LEU A 390 15.09 -16.82 -13.98
C LEU A 390 15.07 -15.74 -15.09
N HIS A 391 16.16 -15.45 -15.79
CA HIS A 391 16.20 -14.46 -16.88
C HIS A 391 15.28 -14.88 -18.04
N ASN A 392 15.16 -16.19 -18.28
CA ASN A 392 14.28 -16.77 -19.29
C ASN A 392 12.88 -17.13 -18.76
N LEU A 393 12.55 -16.77 -17.52
CA LEU A 393 11.25 -17.05 -16.91
C LEU A 393 10.15 -16.28 -17.63
N LYS A 394 9.10 -17.01 -18.04
CA LYS A 394 7.88 -16.43 -18.61
C LYS A 394 6.69 -16.86 -17.77
N ILE A 395 5.90 -15.87 -17.34
CA ILE A 395 4.73 -16.08 -16.50
C ILE A 395 3.51 -15.64 -17.30
N LEU A 396 2.44 -16.42 -17.24
CA LEU A 396 1.16 -16.09 -17.85
C LEU A 396 0.07 -16.34 -16.83
N ASP A 397 -0.62 -15.26 -16.46
CA ASP A 397 -1.88 -15.34 -15.72
C ASP A 397 -2.99 -14.76 -16.62
N PRO A 398 -3.82 -15.62 -17.26
CA PRO A 398 -4.84 -15.19 -18.20
C PRO A 398 -6.03 -14.48 -17.54
N ALA A 399 -6.12 -14.48 -16.20
CA ALA A 399 -7.19 -13.86 -15.42
C ALA A 399 -6.63 -13.09 -14.22
N CYS A 400 -5.59 -12.29 -14.46
CA CYS A 400 -4.73 -11.76 -13.41
C CYS A 400 -5.37 -10.74 -12.46
N GLY A 401 -6.53 -10.16 -12.80
CA GLY A 401 -7.22 -9.18 -11.97
C GLY A 401 -6.28 -8.05 -11.52
N SER A 402 -6.14 -7.85 -10.21
CA SER A 402 -5.23 -6.89 -9.56
C SER A 402 -3.75 -7.21 -9.73
N GLY A 403 -3.40 -8.34 -10.35
CA GLY A 403 -2.01 -8.73 -10.60
C GLY A 403 -1.33 -9.44 -9.42
N ALA A 404 -2.10 -10.05 -8.50
CA ALA A 404 -1.56 -10.69 -7.30
C ALA A 404 -0.54 -11.81 -7.61
N PHE A 405 -0.80 -12.67 -8.60
CA PHE A 405 0.14 -13.72 -9.00
C PHE A 405 1.41 -13.19 -9.68
N PRO A 406 1.34 -12.31 -10.71
CA PRO A 406 2.53 -11.67 -11.27
C PRO A 406 3.39 -10.96 -10.23
N MET A 407 2.77 -10.23 -9.30
CA MET A 407 3.48 -9.57 -8.21
C MET A 407 4.10 -10.55 -7.23
N GLY A 408 3.37 -11.61 -6.86
CA GLY A 408 3.91 -12.67 -6.02
C GLY A 408 5.14 -13.33 -6.65
N ILE A 409 5.09 -13.64 -7.95
CA ILE A 409 6.25 -14.20 -8.66
C ILE A 409 7.41 -13.20 -8.63
N LEU A 410 7.17 -11.93 -8.93
CA LEU A 410 8.21 -10.89 -8.89
C LEU A 410 8.89 -10.84 -7.50
N GLN A 411 8.12 -10.88 -6.42
CA GLN A 411 8.66 -10.88 -5.05
C GLN A 411 9.55 -12.09 -4.77
N HIS A 412 9.15 -13.28 -5.21
CA HIS A 412 9.95 -14.49 -5.04
C HIS A 412 11.19 -14.50 -5.93
N VAL A 413 11.10 -13.98 -7.16
CA VAL A 413 12.27 -13.79 -8.03
C VAL A 413 13.26 -12.85 -7.37
N LEU A 414 12.79 -11.72 -6.83
CA LEU A 414 13.62 -10.76 -6.09
C LEU A 414 14.22 -11.37 -4.82
N LEU A 415 13.47 -12.21 -4.09
CA LEU A 415 14.00 -12.96 -2.94
C LEU A 415 15.18 -13.82 -3.37
N VAL A 416 15.01 -14.63 -4.43
CA VAL A 416 16.07 -15.51 -4.93
C VAL A 416 17.29 -14.68 -5.38
N LEU A 417 17.08 -13.64 -6.18
CA LEU A 417 18.16 -12.75 -6.65
C LEU A 417 18.86 -12.05 -5.50
N SER A 418 18.14 -11.60 -4.46
CA SER A 418 18.75 -10.96 -3.30
C SER A 418 19.72 -11.85 -2.54
N LYS A 419 19.58 -13.18 -2.66
CA LYS A 419 20.50 -14.17 -2.07
C LYS A 419 21.68 -14.46 -2.99
N ILE A 420 21.41 -14.73 -4.26
CA ILE A 420 22.41 -15.28 -5.19
C ILE A 420 23.17 -14.21 -5.99
N ASP A 421 22.56 -13.05 -6.20
CA ASP A 421 23.14 -11.88 -6.87
C ASP A 421 22.65 -10.56 -6.22
N PRO A 422 23.09 -10.26 -4.98
CA PRO A 422 22.56 -9.15 -4.19
C PRO A 422 22.77 -7.77 -4.83
N LYS A 423 23.73 -7.66 -5.76
CA LYS A 423 24.05 -6.42 -6.49
C LYS A 423 23.49 -6.40 -7.91
N SER A 424 22.83 -7.47 -8.35
CA SER A 424 22.32 -7.63 -9.71
C SER A 424 23.40 -7.46 -10.79
N GLU A 425 24.65 -7.83 -10.49
CA GLU A 425 25.79 -7.68 -11.41
C GLU A 425 25.70 -8.72 -12.54
N LYS A 426 25.32 -9.96 -12.23
CA LYS A 426 25.25 -11.06 -13.20
C LYS A 426 23.92 -11.09 -13.95
N TRP A 427 22.84 -10.65 -13.32
CA TRP A 427 21.51 -10.62 -13.93
C TRP A 427 21.36 -9.57 -15.03
N LEU A 428 22.08 -8.46 -14.90
CA LEU A 428 21.98 -7.30 -15.80
C LEU A 428 23.00 -7.31 -16.94
N ASP A 429 24.00 -8.20 -16.87
CA ASP A 429 24.95 -8.51 -17.95
C ASP A 429 24.27 -9.35 -19.04
#